data_AF-A0A9P9XR18-F1
#
_entry.id   AF-A0A9P9XR18-F1
#
_cell.length_a   1.000
_cell.length_b   1.000
_cell.length_c   1.000
_cell.angle_alpha   90.00
_cell.angle_beta   90.00
_cell.angle_gamma   90.00
#
_symmetry.space_group_name_H-M   'P 1'
#
loop_
_entity.id
_entity.type
_entity.pdbx_description
1 polymer ?
#
loop_
_entity_poly.entity_id
_entity_poly.type
_entity_poly.pdbx_seq_one_letter_code
_entity_poly.pdbx_strand_id
1 'polypeptide(L)'
;MDAAKERNTKREEEEDKSAASSKISRLFPDWLIWYKKPEYRDFKEYATAIRTGRRPLSRDGRDKSPIPARLSLERVLNNQTCSPMSLYDFYMYLKYIEFSPENLEFFVWFRNYEGSYAKTGSLNNFPIEKDIDQSSSSRDSMADSAVDAAGMKLPSIQMSEFECDPEAANETMTNIVHLIAPEAACRPNSKVGPNGRDRIKSWANACAKPICANNVPAVIPTRIAPNSAYRVELNAVVNTFLVPGAEKELNIPPALRDTALLNLQHSSDPIHLKPIADHVYGLLKNCSHRNFVRLGVSNGTFETLCMATSVGIALTIGGFLCVLLKAFVPFMGANSRWNAFAPWPMWFVGMSLIFSGLRGSCFFLLLFTRRQPLPWERFDDSASLLSQRSGLMKFVSRMMIFDRKIRVKDVHLRRLQHKIVLQAMVGGAVFACLSTLIFIFLPIWSQTVVHRM
;
A
#
# COMPACT_ATOMS: atom_id res chain seq x y z
N MET A 1 13.03 -40.16 3.80
CA MET A 1 13.89 -39.12 3.20
C MET A 1 13.28 -38.51 1.93
N ASP A 2 12.09 -38.97 1.52
CA ASP A 2 11.54 -38.72 0.19
C ASP A 2 10.75 -37.41 0.08
N ALA A 3 10.11 -36.97 1.18
CA ALA A 3 9.35 -35.72 1.22
C ALA A 3 10.21 -34.45 1.12
N ALA A 4 11.48 -34.50 1.56
CA ALA A 4 12.42 -33.39 1.43
C ALA A 4 12.97 -33.28 0.00
N LYS A 5 13.18 -34.44 -0.64
CA LYS A 5 13.64 -34.52 -2.03
C LYS A 5 12.57 -34.00 -2.99
N GLU A 6 11.32 -34.41 -2.81
CA GLU A 6 10.17 -33.95 -3.63
C GLU A 6 9.90 -32.43 -3.49
N ARG A 7 10.15 -31.87 -2.30
CA ARG A 7 10.00 -30.43 -2.06
C ARG A 7 11.12 -29.61 -2.72
N ASN A 8 12.32 -30.18 -2.83
CA ASN A 8 13.43 -29.53 -3.53
C ASN A 8 13.26 -29.58 -5.05
N THR A 9 12.79 -30.70 -5.63
CA THR A 9 12.50 -30.78 -7.07
C THR A 9 11.38 -29.83 -7.50
N LYS A 10 10.31 -29.69 -6.70
CA LYS A 10 9.27 -28.69 -6.97
C LYS A 10 9.80 -27.25 -6.92
N ARG A 11 10.80 -26.99 -6.06
CA ARG A 11 11.44 -25.68 -5.93
C ARG A 11 12.31 -25.36 -7.14
N GLU A 12 13.06 -26.35 -7.63
CA GLU A 12 13.88 -26.24 -8.84
C GLU A 12 13.01 -26.03 -10.10
N GLU A 13 11.89 -26.75 -10.23
CA GLU A 13 10.95 -26.55 -11.33
C GLU A 13 10.25 -25.17 -11.30
N GLU A 14 9.98 -24.61 -10.12
CA GLU A 14 9.46 -23.24 -9.96
C GLU A 14 10.51 -22.18 -10.26
N GLU A 15 11.77 -22.41 -9.89
CA GLU A 15 12.90 -21.52 -10.21
C GLU A 15 13.17 -21.45 -11.72
N ASP A 16 13.11 -22.58 -12.44
CA ASP A 16 13.29 -22.60 -13.89
C ASP A 16 12.15 -21.90 -14.65
N LYS A 17 10.90 -22.05 -14.19
CA LYS A 17 9.74 -21.33 -14.75
C LYS A 17 9.85 -19.82 -14.48
N SER A 18 10.34 -19.42 -13.31
CA SER A 18 10.57 -18.02 -12.94
C SER A 18 11.70 -17.40 -13.76
N ALA A 19 12.82 -18.12 -13.94
CA ALA A 19 13.95 -17.69 -14.75
C ALA A 19 13.57 -17.52 -16.23
N ALA A 20 12.79 -18.44 -16.79
CA ALA A 20 12.26 -18.35 -18.15
C ALA A 20 11.32 -17.14 -18.35
N SER A 21 10.40 -16.89 -17.40
CA SER A 21 9.53 -15.71 -17.41
C SER A 21 10.32 -14.40 -17.31
N SER A 22 11.40 -14.38 -16.53
CA SER A 22 12.25 -13.21 -16.35
C SER A 22 13.04 -12.83 -17.61
N LYS A 23 13.47 -13.81 -18.42
CA LYS A 23 14.17 -13.58 -19.69
C LYS A 23 13.23 -13.01 -20.75
N ILE A 24 12.00 -13.52 -20.85
CA ILE A 24 10.98 -13.04 -21.78
C ILE A 24 10.56 -11.59 -21.45
N SER A 25 10.49 -11.24 -20.16
CA SER A 25 10.09 -9.89 -19.72
C SER A 25 11.05 -8.75 -20.14
N ARG A 26 12.32 -9.06 -20.47
CA ARG A 26 13.32 -8.06 -20.88
C ARG A 26 13.29 -7.71 -22.36
N LEU A 27 12.60 -8.50 -23.19
CA LEU A 27 12.46 -8.28 -24.63
C LEU A 27 11.30 -7.33 -24.99
N PHE A 28 10.41 -7.06 -24.05
CA PHE A 28 9.22 -6.26 -24.29
C PHE A 28 9.33 -4.85 -23.71
N PRO A 29 8.81 -3.82 -24.41
CA PRO A 29 8.73 -2.47 -23.86
C PRO A 29 7.98 -2.43 -22.53
N ASP A 30 8.34 -1.51 -21.64
CA ASP A 30 7.71 -1.31 -20.31
C ASP A 30 6.18 -1.06 -20.32
N TRP A 31 5.59 -0.76 -21.49
CA TRP A 31 4.15 -0.60 -21.65
C TRP A 31 3.43 -1.92 -21.96
N LEU A 32 4.15 -2.91 -22.48
CA LEU A 32 3.66 -4.25 -22.79
C LEU A 32 3.81 -5.23 -21.62
N ILE A 33 4.66 -4.90 -20.63
CA ILE A 33 4.73 -5.64 -19.37
C ILE A 33 3.40 -5.48 -18.63
N TRP A 34 2.66 -6.59 -18.51
CA TRP A 34 1.37 -6.63 -17.83
C TRP A 34 1.53 -6.46 -16.32
N TYR A 35 0.78 -5.51 -15.74
CA TYR A 35 0.76 -5.34 -14.29
C TYR A 35 0.11 -6.55 -13.61
N LYS A 36 0.87 -7.24 -12.76
CA LYS A 36 0.39 -8.35 -11.94
C LYS A 36 -0.04 -7.83 -10.58
N LYS A 37 -1.33 -7.93 -10.27
CA LYS A 37 -1.87 -7.55 -8.95
C LYS A 37 -1.15 -8.37 -7.85
N PRO A 38 -0.66 -7.73 -6.79
CA PRO A 38 -0.06 -8.43 -5.65
C PRO A 38 -1.07 -9.40 -5.01
N GLU A 39 -0.61 -10.56 -4.57
CA GLU A 39 -1.48 -11.70 -4.23
C GLU A 39 -2.36 -11.52 -2.99
N TYR A 40 -2.13 -10.68 -2.00
CA TYR A 40 -2.60 -10.90 -0.62
C TYR A 40 -1.66 -11.82 0.15
N ARG A 41 -1.43 -11.47 1.40
CA ARG A 41 -0.56 -12.17 2.34
C ARG A 41 -1.06 -11.82 3.72
N ASP A 42 -1.46 -12.83 4.49
CA ASP A 42 -1.96 -12.60 5.83
C ASP A 42 -0.83 -12.13 6.75
N PHE A 43 -1.03 -11.00 7.43
CA PHE A 43 -0.04 -10.42 8.31
C PHE A 43 0.22 -11.30 9.54
N LYS A 44 -0.83 -11.83 10.17
CA LYS A 44 -0.72 -12.61 11.41
C LYS A 44 -0.05 -13.96 11.12
N GLU A 45 -0.43 -14.62 10.03
CA GLU A 45 0.23 -15.85 9.60
C GLU A 45 1.71 -15.62 9.29
N TYR A 46 2.04 -14.53 8.60
CA TYR A 46 3.42 -14.20 8.26
C TYR A 46 4.26 -13.90 9.51
N ALA A 47 3.76 -13.08 10.42
CA ALA A 47 4.46 -12.72 11.65
C ALA A 47 4.64 -13.94 12.58
N THR A 48 3.61 -14.78 12.71
CA THR A 48 3.69 -16.02 13.50
C THR A 48 4.67 -17.03 12.89
N ALA A 49 4.75 -17.12 11.56
CA ALA A 49 5.74 -17.97 10.90
C ALA A 49 7.18 -17.51 11.19
N ILE A 50 7.44 -16.20 11.27
CA ILE A 50 8.74 -15.67 11.70
C ILE A 50 8.97 -15.95 13.19
N ARG A 51 7.98 -15.68 14.04
CA ARG A 51 8.05 -15.90 15.48
C ARG A 51 8.37 -17.35 15.86
N THR A 52 7.82 -18.31 15.10
CA THR A 52 8.03 -19.75 15.31
C THR A 52 9.28 -20.30 14.63
N GLY A 53 10.06 -19.45 13.93
CA GLY A 53 11.25 -19.88 13.19
C GLY A 53 10.97 -20.68 11.92
N ARG A 54 9.69 -20.84 11.52
CA ARG A 54 9.31 -21.47 10.22
C ARG A 54 9.75 -20.63 9.03
N ARG A 55 9.92 -19.32 9.23
CA ARG A 55 10.44 -18.38 8.24
C ARG A 55 11.66 -17.66 8.83
N PRO A 56 12.74 -17.46 8.06
CA PRO A 56 13.84 -16.62 8.52
C PRO A 56 13.37 -15.17 8.71
N LEU A 57 14.04 -14.45 9.61
CA LEU A 57 13.89 -12.99 9.78
C LEU A 57 14.30 -12.22 8.49
N SER A 58 15.02 -12.89 7.59
CA SER A 58 15.55 -12.31 6.37
C SER A 58 14.46 -11.70 5.49
N ARG A 59 14.76 -10.50 4.99
CA ARG A 59 14.04 -9.81 3.94
C ARG A 59 13.95 -10.74 2.75
N ASP A 60 12.75 -11.28 2.45
CA ASP A 60 12.46 -12.14 1.28
C ASP A 60 13.37 -11.70 0.10
N GLY A 61 14.47 -12.43 -0.08
CA GLY A 61 15.48 -12.14 -1.07
C GLY A 61 15.02 -12.74 -2.39
N ARG A 62 14.98 -11.91 -3.44
CA ARG A 62 14.44 -12.19 -4.80
C ARG A 62 12.91 -12.23 -4.80
N ASP A 63 12.15 -11.52 -5.62
CA ASP A 63 12.37 -10.78 -6.85
C ASP A 63 11.49 -9.52 -6.83
N LYS A 64 11.82 -8.54 -7.68
CA LYS A 64 11.08 -7.29 -7.95
C LYS A 64 9.67 -7.30 -7.35
N SER A 65 9.45 -6.53 -6.28
CA SER A 65 8.12 -6.42 -5.70
C SER A 65 7.14 -6.11 -6.84
N PRO A 66 6.00 -6.80 -6.95
CA PRO A 66 5.01 -6.53 -8.02
C PRO A 66 4.48 -5.10 -7.97
N ILE A 67 4.81 -4.36 -6.90
CA ILE A 67 4.47 -2.97 -6.68
C ILE A 67 5.48 -2.08 -7.43
N PRO A 68 5.02 -1.15 -8.27
CA PRO A 68 5.89 -0.17 -8.91
C PRO A 68 6.67 0.65 -7.88
N ALA A 69 7.94 0.96 -8.16
CA ALA A 69 8.77 1.78 -7.27
C ALA A 69 8.16 3.15 -6.91
N ARG A 70 7.23 3.66 -7.72
CA ARG A 70 6.51 4.92 -7.46
C ARG A 70 5.39 4.80 -6.42
N LEU A 71 5.03 3.58 -6.05
CA LEU A 71 4.07 3.24 -4.99
C LEU A 71 4.78 2.42 -3.91
N SER A 72 6.08 2.63 -3.67
CA SER A 72 6.81 1.93 -2.62
C SER A 72 6.43 2.43 -1.23
N LEU A 73 6.57 1.56 -0.22
CA LEU A 73 6.32 1.91 1.17
C LEU A 73 7.12 3.14 1.61
N GLU A 74 8.37 3.25 1.20
CA GLU A 74 9.23 4.41 1.50
C GLU A 74 8.60 5.74 1.05
N ARG A 75 7.95 5.77 -0.12
CA ARG A 75 7.28 6.98 -0.61
C ARG A 75 6.04 7.32 0.20
N VAL A 76 5.32 6.29 0.67
CA VAL A 76 4.18 6.45 1.58
C VAL A 76 4.67 7.03 2.92
N LEU A 77 5.70 6.44 3.51
CA LEU A 77 6.30 6.89 4.78
C LEU A 77 6.92 8.29 4.70
N ASN A 78 7.34 8.72 3.51
CA ASN A 78 7.88 10.06 3.26
C ASN A 78 6.80 11.08 2.83
N ASN A 79 5.50 10.74 2.94
CA ASN A 79 4.39 11.59 2.51
C ASN A 79 4.48 12.07 1.04
N GLN A 80 5.10 11.27 0.16
CA GLN A 80 5.28 11.56 -1.26
C GLN A 80 4.16 10.99 -2.15
N THR A 81 3.14 10.41 -1.55
CA THR A 81 1.97 9.80 -2.19
C THR A 81 0.69 10.46 -1.71
N CYS A 82 -0.34 10.50 -2.56
CA CYS A 82 -1.61 11.14 -2.25
C CYS A 82 -2.75 10.14 -2.13
N SER A 83 -3.89 10.60 -1.61
CA SER A 83 -5.08 9.75 -1.50
C SER A 83 -5.47 9.13 -2.85
N PRO A 84 -5.75 7.81 -2.88
CA PRO A 84 -5.97 6.89 -1.73
C PRO A 84 -4.72 6.22 -1.13
N MET A 85 -3.51 6.60 -1.54
CA MET A 85 -2.24 5.95 -1.16
C MET A 85 -1.39 6.80 -0.21
N SER A 86 -1.98 7.74 0.54
CA SER A 86 -1.23 8.58 1.48
C SER A 86 -0.82 7.80 2.74
N LEU A 87 0.09 8.37 3.55
CA LEU A 87 0.44 7.81 4.86
C LEU A 87 -0.78 7.69 5.77
N TYR A 88 -1.63 8.73 5.77
CA TYR A 88 -2.90 8.71 6.50
C TYR A 88 -3.81 7.57 6.03
N ASP A 89 -3.98 7.40 4.71
CA ASP A 89 -4.79 6.30 4.17
C ASP A 89 -4.22 4.93 4.55
N PHE A 90 -2.89 4.80 4.59
CA PHE A 90 -2.23 3.57 5.01
C PHE A 90 -2.46 3.29 6.49
N TYR A 91 -2.37 4.30 7.34
CA TYR A 91 -2.71 4.18 8.76
C TYR A 91 -4.18 3.80 8.98
N MET A 92 -5.11 4.43 8.27
CA MET A 92 -6.53 4.09 8.34
C MET A 92 -6.80 2.67 7.84
N TYR A 93 -6.07 2.21 6.82
CA TYR A 93 -6.12 0.81 6.39
C TYR A 93 -5.70 -0.16 7.50
N LEU A 94 -4.58 0.12 8.18
CA LEU A 94 -4.10 -0.71 9.30
C LEU A 94 -5.08 -0.68 10.47
N LYS A 95 -5.71 0.46 10.74
CA LYS A 95 -6.65 0.64 11.85
C LYS A 95 -8.00 -0.03 11.63
N TYR A 96 -8.57 0.06 10.42
CA TYR A 96 -9.96 -0.36 10.16
C TYR A 96 -10.10 -1.62 9.32
N ILE A 97 -9.04 -2.12 8.69
CA ILE A 97 -9.09 -3.32 7.84
C ILE A 97 -8.14 -4.41 8.36
N GLU A 98 -6.85 -4.09 8.54
CA GLU A 98 -5.86 -5.10 8.94
C GLU A 98 -5.84 -5.33 10.47
N PHE A 99 -6.25 -4.33 11.24
CA PHE A 99 -6.18 -4.29 12.71
C PHE A 99 -4.75 -4.51 13.24
N SER A 100 -3.78 -3.81 12.67
CA SER A 100 -2.36 -3.87 13.03
C SER A 100 -1.65 -2.49 13.02
N PRO A 101 -2.26 -1.39 13.52
CA PRO A 101 -1.68 -0.05 13.46
C PRO A 101 -0.39 0.11 14.27
N GLU A 102 -0.17 -0.73 15.29
CA GLU A 102 0.95 -0.67 16.22
C GLU A 102 2.32 -0.70 15.53
N ASN A 103 2.41 -1.46 14.43
CA ASN A 103 3.64 -1.60 13.64
C ASN A 103 4.03 -0.28 12.97
N LEU A 104 3.05 0.45 12.42
CA LEU A 104 3.30 1.72 11.77
C LEU A 104 3.59 2.84 12.79
N GLU A 105 2.83 2.85 13.89
CA GLU A 105 3.03 3.78 15.00
C GLU A 105 4.44 3.67 15.58
N PHE A 106 4.87 2.46 15.93
CA PHE A 106 6.23 2.21 16.42
C PHE A 106 7.30 2.60 15.40
N PHE A 107 7.12 2.26 14.12
CA PHE A 107 8.12 2.55 13.10
C PHE A 107 8.28 4.07 12.84
N VAL A 108 7.16 4.80 12.78
CA VAL A 108 7.18 6.26 12.59
C VAL A 108 7.80 6.95 13.81
N TRP A 109 7.44 6.49 15.01
CA TRP A 109 8.08 6.92 16.25
C TRP A 109 9.59 6.70 16.22
N PHE A 110 10.05 5.46 15.95
CA PHE A 110 11.46 5.10 15.95
C PHE A 110 12.28 5.97 14.99
N ARG A 111 11.75 6.24 13.79
CA ARG A 111 12.42 7.11 12.82
C ARG A 111 12.59 8.55 13.33
N ASN A 112 11.58 9.06 14.04
CA ASN A 112 11.67 10.39 14.67
C ASN A 112 12.63 10.38 15.87
N TYR A 113 12.61 9.32 16.66
CA TYR A 113 13.52 9.10 17.79
C TYR A 113 14.98 9.04 17.34
N GLU A 114 15.32 8.18 16.37
CA GLU A 114 16.66 8.08 15.78
C GLU A 114 17.15 9.43 15.23
N GLY A 115 16.28 10.14 14.49
CA GLY A 115 16.59 11.46 13.94
C GLY A 115 16.77 12.55 14.98
N SER A 116 16.06 12.48 16.11
CA SER A 116 16.20 13.43 17.22
C SER A 116 17.45 13.15 18.05
N TYR A 117 17.72 11.88 18.32
CA TYR A 117 18.89 11.42 19.06
C TYR A 117 20.20 11.81 18.35
N ALA A 118 20.27 11.60 17.02
CA ALA A 118 21.45 11.96 16.23
C ALA A 118 21.75 13.47 16.24
N LYS A 119 20.73 14.32 16.29
CA LYS A 119 20.89 15.79 16.38
C LYS A 119 21.44 16.22 17.73
N THR A 120 20.95 15.60 18.81
CA THR A 120 21.39 15.90 20.18
C THR A 120 22.81 15.39 20.44
N GLY A 121 23.15 14.18 19.95
CA GLY A 121 24.52 13.66 20.01
C GLY A 121 25.54 14.53 19.26
N SER A 122 25.12 15.19 18.17
CA SER A 122 25.97 16.14 17.43
C SER A 122 26.18 17.48 18.14
N LEU A 123 25.26 17.90 19.01
CA LEU A 123 25.37 19.13 19.82
C LEU A 123 26.32 18.96 21.01
N ASN A 124 26.47 17.73 21.52
CA ASN A 124 27.42 17.39 22.57
C ASN A 124 28.88 17.34 22.06
N ASN A 125 29.12 17.52 20.76
CA ASN A 125 30.44 17.53 20.12
C ASN A 125 31.04 18.94 19.93
N PHE A 126 30.40 19.99 20.44
CA PHE A 126 31.09 21.28 20.61
C PHE A 126 31.96 21.20 21.87
N PRO A 127 33.27 21.48 21.79
CA PRO A 127 34.11 21.53 22.97
C PRO A 127 33.60 22.66 23.86
N ILE A 128 32.93 22.29 24.96
CA ILE A 128 32.77 23.16 26.10
C ILE A 128 34.20 23.42 26.59
N GLU A 129 34.63 24.68 26.52
CA GLU A 129 35.89 25.13 27.13
C GLU A 129 35.93 24.63 28.57
N LYS A 130 36.86 23.69 28.82
CA LYS A 130 37.17 23.24 30.17
C LYS A 130 38.01 24.33 30.82
N ASP A 131 37.38 25.10 31.70
CA ASP A 131 38.12 25.80 32.73
C ASP A 131 38.87 24.79 33.59
N ILE A 132 40.14 25.12 33.78
CA ILE A 132 41.17 24.38 34.49
C ILE A 132 40.80 24.38 35.97
N ASP A 133 40.81 23.20 36.59
CA ASP A 133 41.39 23.09 37.93
C ASP A 133 41.98 21.69 38.17
N GLN A 134 43.26 21.72 38.54
CA GLN A 134 44.10 20.59 38.89
C GLN A 134 43.87 20.21 40.35
N SER A 135 43.69 18.92 40.65
CA SER A 135 44.26 18.29 41.85
C SER A 135 44.35 16.76 41.70
N SER A 136 45.53 16.33 41.28
CA SER A 136 46.36 15.23 41.79
C SER A 136 45.76 13.86 42.21
N SER A 137 46.22 12.84 41.47
CA SER A 137 46.76 11.53 41.94
C SER A 137 45.75 10.44 42.33
N SER A 138 45.89 9.16 41.98
CA SER A 138 47.09 8.35 41.72
C SER A 138 46.81 7.17 40.77
N ARG A 139 47.91 6.65 40.21
CA ARG A 139 48.11 5.40 39.45
C ARG A 139 47.54 4.19 40.21
N ASP A 140 47.04 3.14 39.56
CA ASP A 140 47.88 2.03 39.08
C ASP A 140 47.20 1.17 38.00
N SER A 141 48.04 0.60 37.15
CA SER A 141 47.74 -0.28 36.02
C SER A 141 48.32 -1.68 36.26
N MET A 142 47.54 -2.76 36.09
CA MET A 142 47.97 -4.12 35.67
C MET A 142 46.72 -4.85 35.14
N ALA A 143 46.64 -5.20 33.84
CA ALA A 143 47.18 -6.38 33.16
C ALA A 143 46.43 -7.70 33.48
N ASP A 144 45.59 -8.09 32.52
CA ASP A 144 45.40 -9.42 31.91
C ASP A 144 45.15 -10.67 32.79
N SER A 145 44.00 -11.31 32.58
CA SER A 145 43.86 -12.78 32.65
C SER A 145 42.60 -13.27 31.94
N ALA A 146 42.89 -14.09 30.93
CA ALA A 146 42.09 -15.04 30.18
C ALA A 146 40.92 -15.75 30.91
N VAL A 147 39.80 -15.79 30.19
CA VAL A 147 38.84 -16.89 29.97
C VAL A 147 38.55 -17.83 31.14
N ASP A 148 37.32 -17.76 31.64
CA ASP A 148 36.62 -18.98 32.09
C ASP A 148 35.14 -18.93 31.71
N ALA A 149 34.72 -19.94 30.95
CA ALA A 149 33.37 -20.09 30.41
C ALA A 149 32.52 -20.86 31.43
N ALA A 150 31.72 -20.13 32.21
CA ALA A 150 30.71 -20.73 33.08
C ALA A 150 29.37 -20.00 32.96
N GLY A 151 28.37 -20.75 32.49
CA GLY A 151 26.95 -20.40 32.30
C GLY A 151 26.47 -19.04 32.81
N MET A 152 26.45 -18.03 31.94
CA MET A 152 25.66 -16.83 32.16
C MET A 152 24.17 -17.18 32.04
N LYS A 153 23.50 -17.32 33.19
CA LYS A 153 22.05 -17.08 33.25
C LYS A 153 21.81 -15.69 32.67
N LEU A 154 20.91 -15.59 31.70
CA LEU A 154 20.47 -14.31 31.16
C LEU A 154 20.10 -13.39 32.34
N PRO A 155 20.60 -12.14 32.41
CA PRO A 155 20.18 -11.18 33.43
C PRO A 155 18.65 -11.11 33.45
N SER A 156 18.05 -11.23 34.63
CA SER A 156 16.61 -11.08 34.79
C SER A 156 16.21 -9.67 34.38
N ILE A 157 15.30 -9.54 33.41
CA ILE A 157 14.79 -8.23 32.97
C ILE A 157 14.04 -7.60 34.15
N GLN A 158 14.59 -6.51 34.72
CA GLN A 158 13.93 -5.76 35.79
C GLN A 158 12.89 -4.81 35.17
N MET A 159 11.63 -5.22 35.19
CA MET A 159 10.53 -4.43 34.62
C MET A 159 10.29 -3.10 35.36
N SER A 160 10.72 -3.01 36.63
CA SER A 160 10.64 -1.81 37.46
C SER A 160 11.44 -0.61 36.91
N GLU A 161 12.41 -0.86 36.02
CA GLU A 161 13.22 0.20 35.41
C GLU A 161 12.50 0.94 34.26
N PHE A 162 11.36 0.40 33.80
CA PHE A 162 10.54 0.99 32.76
C PHE A 162 9.27 1.64 33.30
N GLU A 163 9.20 1.97 34.60
CA GLU A 163 8.05 2.66 35.16
C GLU A 163 7.78 3.98 34.42
N CYS A 164 6.50 4.24 34.11
CA CYS A 164 6.07 5.36 33.28
C CYS A 164 4.82 5.99 33.85
N ASP A 165 4.77 7.32 33.82
CA ASP A 165 3.57 8.09 34.11
C ASP A 165 2.53 7.88 32.99
N PRO A 166 1.26 7.53 33.30
CA PRO A 166 0.21 7.38 32.31
C PRO A 166 -0.04 8.65 31.47
N GLU A 167 0.19 9.85 32.02
CA GLU A 167 0.01 11.11 31.28
C GLU A 167 1.07 11.26 30.18
N ALA A 168 2.34 10.97 30.50
CA ALA A 168 3.44 10.98 29.55
C ALA A 168 3.28 9.92 28.44
N ALA A 169 2.71 8.75 28.77
CA ALA A 169 2.42 7.72 27.78
C ALA A 169 1.34 8.17 26.78
N ASN A 170 0.29 8.84 27.25
CA ASN A 170 -0.76 9.42 26.41
C ASN A 170 -0.22 10.55 25.52
N GLU A 171 0.62 11.44 26.05
CA GLU A 171 1.28 12.49 25.28
C GLU A 171 2.16 11.88 24.17
N THR A 172 2.96 10.87 24.50
CA THR A 172 3.79 10.15 23.53
C THR A 172 2.94 9.54 22.41
N MET A 173 1.84 8.89 22.75
CA MET A 173 0.96 8.28 21.75
C MET A 173 0.27 9.31 20.84
N THR A 174 -0.20 10.43 21.41
CA THR A 174 -0.82 11.52 20.64
C THR A 174 0.18 12.16 19.68
N ASN A 175 1.44 12.36 20.12
CA ASN A 175 2.53 12.81 19.28
C ASN A 175 2.80 11.86 18.11
N ILE A 176 2.79 10.54 18.34
CA ILE A 176 2.96 9.53 17.28
C ILE A 176 1.85 9.65 16.23
N VAL A 177 0.60 9.80 16.65
CA VAL A 177 -0.53 9.96 15.71
C VAL A 177 -0.40 11.26 14.90
N HIS A 178 0.05 12.35 15.53
CA HIS A 178 0.28 13.61 14.84
C HIS A 178 1.39 13.52 13.77
N LEU A 179 2.43 12.70 13.99
CA LEU A 179 3.47 12.44 12.99
C LEU A 179 2.94 11.71 11.74
N ILE A 180 1.89 10.91 11.89
CA ILE A 180 1.28 10.11 10.82
C ILE A 180 0.27 10.94 10.01
N ALA A 181 -0.44 11.85 10.66
CA ALA A 181 -1.50 12.67 10.06
C ALA A 181 -1.18 14.18 10.12
N PRO A 182 -0.08 14.65 9.48
CA PRO A 182 0.16 16.10 9.42
C PRO A 182 -0.97 16.75 8.61
N GLU A 183 -1.55 17.85 9.13
CA GLU A 183 -2.63 18.62 8.49
C GLU A 183 -2.29 19.12 7.06
N ALA A 184 -1.01 19.04 6.67
CA ALA A 184 -0.53 19.38 5.35
C ALA A 184 -1.01 18.36 4.30
N ALA A 185 -2.09 18.73 3.60
CA ALA A 185 -2.52 18.10 2.37
C ALA A 185 -1.35 17.83 1.42
N CYS A 186 -1.39 16.64 0.84
CA CYS A 186 -0.45 16.12 -0.14
C CYS A 186 0.13 17.19 -1.10
N ARG A 187 1.46 17.24 -1.26
CA ARG A 187 2.15 18.08 -2.26
C ARG A 187 2.52 17.25 -3.49
N PRO A 188 1.61 16.99 -4.45
CA PRO A 188 2.01 16.41 -5.72
C PRO A 188 2.86 17.46 -6.45
N ASN A 189 4.14 17.14 -6.73
CA ASN A 189 5.06 17.89 -7.59
C ASN A 189 4.56 19.28 -8.05
N SER A 190 4.97 20.32 -7.34
CA SER A 190 4.71 21.72 -7.66
C SER A 190 5.01 22.02 -9.14
N LYS A 191 3.96 22.23 -9.96
CA LYS A 191 3.91 23.12 -11.15
C LYS A 191 2.48 23.49 -11.61
N VAL A 192 1.42 23.13 -10.89
CA VAL A 192 0.05 23.60 -11.20
C VAL A 192 -0.64 24.03 -9.92
N GLY A 193 -0.94 25.32 -9.82
CA GLY A 193 -1.63 25.89 -8.66
C GLY A 193 -3.05 25.32 -8.48
N PRO A 194 -3.62 25.38 -7.27
CA PRO A 194 -4.96 24.89 -7.00
C PRO A 194 -6.01 25.66 -7.82
N ASN A 195 -6.91 24.91 -8.48
CA ASN A 195 -8.05 25.49 -9.20
C ASN A 195 -8.99 26.20 -8.21
N GLY A 196 -9.72 27.22 -8.67
CA GLY A 196 -10.58 28.06 -7.81
C GLY A 196 -11.60 27.29 -6.95
N ARG A 197 -12.01 26.10 -7.39
CA ARG A 197 -12.92 25.21 -6.64
C ARG A 197 -12.27 24.53 -5.43
N ASP A 198 -10.96 24.31 -5.44
CA ASP A 198 -10.21 23.74 -4.31
C ASP A 198 -9.92 24.82 -3.25
N ARG A 199 -9.74 26.07 -3.67
CA ARG A 199 -9.65 27.24 -2.76
C ARG A 199 -10.92 27.45 -1.95
N ILE A 200 -12.10 27.29 -2.56
CA ILE A 200 -13.40 27.47 -1.88
C ILE A 200 -13.65 26.38 -0.83
N LYS A 201 -13.27 25.12 -1.09
CA LYS A 201 -13.36 24.05 -0.09
C LYS A 201 -12.36 24.21 1.05
N SER A 202 -11.15 24.66 0.74
CA SER A 202 -10.14 25.00 1.77
C SER A 202 -10.61 26.15 2.66
N TRP A 203 -11.36 27.11 2.11
CA TRP A 203 -11.89 28.25 2.85
C TRP A 203 -13.09 27.86 3.71
N ALA A 204 -14.01 27.03 3.20
CA ALA A 204 -15.15 26.52 3.95
C ALA A 204 -14.73 25.69 5.18
N ASN A 205 -13.67 24.89 5.04
CA ASN A 205 -13.15 24.09 6.15
C ASN A 205 -12.36 24.93 7.18
N ALA A 206 -11.83 26.10 6.79
CA ALA A 206 -11.13 27.03 7.68
C ALA A 206 -12.09 27.88 8.54
N CYS A 207 -13.38 27.92 8.21
CA CYS A 207 -14.38 28.76 8.89
C CYS A 207 -15.14 28.06 10.03
N ALA A 208 -14.85 26.79 10.37
CA ALA A 208 -15.51 26.04 11.45
C ALA A 208 -14.74 26.02 12.81
N LYS A 209 -13.97 27.08 13.09
CA LYS A 209 -13.20 27.55 14.28
C LYS A 209 -13.42 26.93 15.70
N PRO A 210 -12.46 27.07 16.67
CA PRO A 210 -11.66 28.29 16.94
C PRO A 210 -10.12 28.15 17.17
N ILE A 211 -9.35 29.12 16.64
CA ILE A 211 -8.57 30.16 17.38
C ILE A 211 -7.32 29.63 18.10
N CYS A 212 -6.18 29.66 17.40
CA CYS A 212 -4.91 30.30 17.81
C CYS A 212 -3.92 30.15 16.64
N ALA A 213 -4.01 31.04 15.64
CA ALA A 213 -3.03 31.15 14.58
C ALA A 213 -2.13 32.35 14.89
N ASN A 214 -1.12 32.12 15.73
CA ASN A 214 0.11 32.87 15.59
C ASN A 214 0.98 32.11 14.60
N ASN A 215 1.60 32.83 13.67
CA ASN A 215 2.55 32.31 12.70
C ASN A 215 3.64 31.52 13.43
N VAL A 216 3.50 30.20 13.50
CA VAL A 216 4.59 29.30 13.88
C VAL A 216 5.34 29.02 12.58
N PRO A 217 6.58 29.54 12.40
CA PRO A 217 7.43 29.06 11.32
C PRO A 217 7.55 27.54 11.47
N ALA A 218 7.68 26.83 10.35
CA ALA A 218 7.89 25.38 10.30
C ALA A 218 9.15 24.99 11.12
N VAL A 219 8.96 24.87 12.43
CA VAL A 219 9.90 24.45 13.43
C VAL A 219 9.07 23.49 14.27
N ILE A 220 9.13 22.21 13.89
CA ILE A 220 8.92 21.14 14.86
C ILE A 220 9.77 21.55 16.07
N PRO A 221 9.22 21.71 17.29
CA PRO A 221 10.05 22.06 18.43
C PRO A 221 11.00 20.89 18.64
N THR A 222 12.21 21.01 18.08
CA THR A 222 13.41 20.34 18.54
C THR A 222 13.64 20.85 19.94
N ARG A 223 12.89 20.33 20.92
CA ARG A 223 13.33 20.38 22.30
C ARG A 223 14.56 19.48 22.33
N ILE A 224 15.71 20.10 22.56
CA ILE A 224 16.92 19.40 23.02
C ILE A 224 16.49 18.79 24.36
N ALA A 225 16.02 17.55 24.32
CA ALA A 225 15.59 16.83 25.49
C ALA A 225 16.85 16.47 26.29
N PRO A 226 16.96 16.79 27.59
CA PRO A 226 17.98 16.17 28.43
C PRO A 226 17.81 14.64 28.36
N ASN A 227 18.86 13.86 28.61
CA ASN A 227 18.80 12.38 28.56
C ASN A 227 17.59 11.79 29.31
N SER A 228 17.11 12.47 30.36
CA SER A 228 15.90 12.11 31.10
C SER A 228 14.62 12.16 30.27
N ALA A 229 14.44 13.12 29.36
CA ALA A 229 13.24 13.24 28.53
C ALA A 229 13.16 12.15 27.44
N TYR A 230 14.30 11.74 26.87
CA TYR A 230 14.34 10.55 25.99
C TYR A 230 14.02 9.26 26.75
N ARG A 231 14.42 9.17 28.02
CA ARG A 231 14.13 8.01 28.86
C ARG A 231 12.65 7.90 29.19
N VAL A 232 11.97 9.02 29.45
CA VAL A 232 10.51 9.06 29.67
C VAL A 232 9.75 8.59 28.43
N GLU A 233 10.07 9.15 27.26
CA GLU A 233 9.46 8.74 25.98
C GLU A 233 9.74 7.26 25.67
N LEU A 234 10.98 6.80 25.92
CA LEU A 234 11.39 5.41 25.73
C LEU A 234 10.61 4.46 26.66
N ASN A 235 10.45 4.81 27.95
CA ASN A 235 9.69 4.00 28.90
C ASN A 235 8.22 3.86 28.48
N ALA A 236 7.60 4.96 28.04
CA ALA A 236 6.25 4.95 27.48
C ALA A 236 6.13 3.97 26.30
N VAL A 237 7.08 4.03 25.35
CA VAL A 237 7.08 3.14 24.19
C VAL A 237 7.35 1.69 24.55
N VAL A 238 8.28 1.42 25.47
CA VAL A 238 8.56 0.07 25.96
C VAL A 238 7.29 -0.55 26.54
N ASN A 239 6.60 0.16 27.45
CA ASN A 239 5.38 -0.33 28.08
C ASN A 239 4.22 -0.51 27.10
N THR A 240 4.17 0.31 26.05
CA THR A 240 3.05 0.28 25.09
C THR A 240 3.23 -0.78 24.01
N PHE A 241 4.47 -1.00 23.54
CA PHE A 241 4.75 -1.78 22.34
C PHE A 241 5.61 -3.03 22.57
N LEU A 242 6.47 -3.04 23.59
CA LEU A 242 7.45 -4.12 23.79
C LEU A 242 7.08 -5.07 24.92
N VAL A 243 6.43 -4.59 25.97
CA VAL A 243 6.05 -5.45 27.11
C VAL A 243 5.04 -6.53 26.67
N PRO A 244 5.24 -7.81 27.03
CA PRO A 244 4.28 -8.88 26.73
C PRO A 244 2.91 -8.56 27.33
N GLY A 245 1.84 -8.66 26.54
CA GLY A 245 0.48 -8.32 26.98
C GLY A 245 0.19 -6.82 27.01
N ALA A 246 1.07 -5.97 26.48
CA ALA A 246 0.79 -4.55 26.29
C ALA A 246 -0.37 -4.34 25.29
N GLU A 247 -1.07 -3.21 25.43
CA GLU A 247 -2.23 -2.87 24.58
C GLU A 247 -1.89 -2.90 23.08
N LYS A 248 -0.67 -2.46 22.74
CA LYS A 248 -0.16 -2.39 21.37
C LYS A 248 1.09 -3.26 21.18
N GLU A 249 1.12 -4.44 21.81
CA GLU A 249 2.25 -5.38 21.71
C GLU A 249 2.62 -5.67 20.25
N LEU A 250 3.90 -5.47 19.92
CA LEU A 250 4.42 -5.71 18.58
C LEU A 250 4.53 -7.21 18.25
N ASN A 251 4.31 -7.52 16.98
CA ASN A 251 4.41 -8.88 16.45
C ASN A 251 5.87 -9.28 16.14
N ILE A 252 6.70 -9.37 17.20
CA ILE A 252 8.14 -9.64 17.10
C ILE A 252 8.56 -10.97 17.75
N PRO A 253 9.69 -11.59 17.33
CA PRO A 253 10.25 -12.75 18.02
C PRO A 253 10.65 -12.43 19.47
N PRO A 254 10.37 -13.30 20.46
CA PRO A 254 10.72 -13.06 21.87
C PRO A 254 12.20 -12.78 22.09
N ALA A 255 13.10 -13.55 21.45
CA ALA A 255 14.55 -13.34 21.57
C ALA A 255 14.99 -11.93 21.14
N LEU A 256 14.34 -11.37 20.12
CA LEU A 256 14.64 -10.04 19.60
C LEU A 256 14.13 -8.94 20.54
N ARG A 257 12.96 -9.15 21.15
CA ARG A 257 12.43 -8.29 22.22
C ARG A 257 13.34 -8.31 23.44
N ASP A 258 13.65 -9.49 23.96
CA ASP A 258 14.34 -9.65 25.25
C ASP A 258 15.78 -9.08 25.17
N THR A 259 16.44 -9.24 24.02
CA THR A 259 17.75 -8.61 23.74
C THR A 259 17.67 -7.09 23.74
N ALA A 260 16.62 -6.51 23.14
CA ALA A 260 16.44 -5.06 23.15
C ALA A 260 16.13 -4.54 24.55
N LEU A 261 15.23 -5.19 25.29
CA LEU A 261 14.87 -4.79 26.66
C LEU A 261 16.08 -4.81 27.59
N LEU A 262 16.94 -5.84 27.49
CA LEU A 262 18.18 -5.92 28.29
C LEU A 262 19.12 -4.74 28.01
N ASN A 263 19.32 -4.40 26.74
CA ASN A 263 20.20 -3.27 26.39
C ASN A 263 19.59 -1.91 26.78
N LEU A 264 18.27 -1.77 26.70
CA LEU A 264 17.56 -0.53 27.02
C LEU A 264 17.46 -0.23 28.53
N GLN A 265 17.85 -1.16 29.39
CA GLN A 265 18.02 -0.89 30.83
C GLN A 265 19.10 0.18 31.04
N HIS A 266 20.25 -0.01 30.40
CA HIS A 266 21.43 0.80 30.66
C HIS A 266 21.74 1.83 29.55
N SER A 267 21.04 1.79 28.42
CA SER A 267 21.23 2.73 27.32
C SER A 267 19.90 3.22 26.75
N SER A 268 19.89 4.48 26.31
CA SER A 268 18.82 5.07 25.49
C SER A 268 19.22 5.20 24.02
N ASP A 269 20.23 4.43 23.57
CA ASP A 269 20.69 4.50 22.18
C ASP A 269 19.66 3.85 21.23
N PRO A 270 19.31 4.51 20.10
CA PRO A 270 18.37 3.96 19.12
C PRO A 270 18.90 2.68 18.44
N ILE A 271 20.20 2.41 18.52
CA ILE A 271 20.82 1.22 17.91
C ILE A 271 20.23 -0.09 18.47
N HIS A 272 19.82 -0.09 19.74
CA HIS A 272 19.23 -1.26 20.40
C HIS A 272 17.81 -1.58 19.92
N LEU A 273 17.09 -0.57 19.40
CA LEU A 273 15.75 -0.71 18.82
C LEU A 273 15.77 -0.96 17.31
N LYS A 274 16.90 -0.71 16.65
CA LYS A 274 17.05 -0.84 15.20
C LYS A 274 16.66 -2.23 14.66
N PRO A 275 17.06 -3.36 15.27
CA PRO A 275 16.63 -4.68 14.81
C PRO A 275 15.12 -4.88 14.86
N ILE A 276 14.44 -4.28 15.86
CA ILE A 276 12.98 -4.28 15.95
C ILE A 276 12.38 -3.47 14.82
N ALA A 277 12.87 -2.24 14.61
CA ALA A 277 12.39 -1.37 13.55
C ALA A 277 12.55 -1.98 12.16
N ASP A 278 13.67 -2.66 11.89
CA ASP A 278 13.93 -3.35 10.63
C ASP A 278 12.97 -4.53 10.40
N HIS A 279 12.68 -5.32 11.44
CA HIS A 279 11.70 -6.40 11.38
C HIS A 279 10.28 -5.86 11.13
N VAL A 280 9.87 -4.84 11.88
CA VAL A 280 8.58 -4.17 11.73
C VAL A 280 8.43 -3.56 10.33
N TYR A 281 9.47 -2.90 9.81
CA TYR A 281 9.50 -2.40 8.43
C TYR A 281 9.34 -3.55 7.42
N GLY A 282 9.99 -4.68 7.66
CA GLY A 282 9.84 -5.89 6.85
C GLY A 282 8.40 -6.38 6.80
N LEU A 283 7.71 -6.45 7.95
CA LEU A 283 6.30 -6.83 8.04
C LEU A 283 5.40 -5.85 7.27
N LEU A 284 5.56 -4.54 7.53
CA LEU A 284 4.80 -3.50 6.85
C LEU A 284 5.00 -3.57 5.34
N LYS A 285 6.25 -3.78 4.86
CA LYS A 285 6.57 -3.80 3.44
C LYS A 285 6.04 -5.04 2.73
N ASN A 286 6.23 -6.21 3.33
CA ASN A 286 5.99 -7.49 2.69
C ASN A 286 4.53 -7.94 2.80
N CYS A 287 3.83 -7.50 3.85
CA CYS A 287 2.44 -7.89 4.13
C CYS A 287 1.50 -6.69 3.94
N SER A 288 1.55 -5.73 4.85
CA SER A 288 0.50 -4.72 4.98
C SER A 288 0.44 -3.75 3.80
N HIS A 289 1.57 -3.19 3.41
CA HIS A 289 1.70 -2.28 2.27
C HIS A 289 1.30 -2.96 0.95
N ARG A 290 1.65 -4.22 0.79
CA ARG A 290 1.25 -5.03 -0.38
C ARG A 290 -0.26 -5.18 -0.45
N ASN A 291 -0.91 -5.49 0.68
CA ASN A 291 -2.36 -5.61 0.77
C ASN A 291 -3.06 -4.25 0.58
N PHE A 292 -2.47 -3.19 1.11
CA PHE A 292 -2.92 -1.81 0.92
C PHE A 292 -2.90 -1.37 -0.55
N VAL A 293 -1.80 -1.61 -1.28
CA VAL A 293 -1.71 -1.32 -2.72
C VAL A 293 -2.72 -2.17 -3.50
N ARG A 294 -2.92 -3.43 -3.12
CA ARG A 294 -3.92 -4.31 -3.73
C ARG A 294 -5.34 -3.73 -3.60
N LEU A 295 -5.66 -3.12 -2.45
CA LEU A 295 -6.91 -2.42 -2.20
C LEU A 295 -7.00 -1.14 -3.05
N GLY A 296 -5.96 -0.30 -3.03
CA GLY A 296 -5.92 0.98 -3.75
C GLY A 296 -6.03 0.89 -5.27
N VAL A 297 -5.53 -0.20 -5.86
CA VAL A 297 -5.66 -0.43 -7.31
C VAL A 297 -7.09 -0.84 -7.70
N SER A 298 -7.85 -1.44 -6.78
CA SER A 298 -9.24 -1.86 -7.02
C SER A 298 -10.17 -0.65 -7.03
N ASN A 299 -10.69 -0.26 -8.19
CA ASN A 299 -11.55 0.92 -8.31
C ASN A 299 -13.05 0.63 -8.15
N GLY A 300 -13.46 -0.63 -8.39
CA GLY A 300 -14.86 -1.04 -8.37
C GLY A 300 -15.19 -1.94 -7.19
N THR A 301 -16.47 -1.91 -6.77
CA THR A 301 -17.05 -2.96 -5.92
C THR A 301 -17.25 -4.24 -6.74
N PHE A 302 -17.40 -5.37 -6.04
CA PHE A 302 -17.71 -6.65 -6.68
C PHE A 302 -18.95 -6.56 -7.59
N GLU A 303 -19.99 -5.85 -7.16
CA GLU A 303 -21.22 -5.65 -7.92
C GLU A 303 -20.97 -4.86 -9.22
N THR A 304 -20.25 -3.73 -9.15
CA THR A 304 -19.94 -2.94 -10.35
C THR A 304 -19.04 -3.70 -11.33
N LEU A 305 -18.17 -4.57 -10.80
CA LEU A 305 -17.32 -5.43 -11.60
C LEU A 305 -18.15 -6.49 -12.33
N CYS A 306 -19.06 -7.15 -11.60
CA CYS A 306 -19.97 -8.15 -12.14
C CYS A 306 -20.84 -7.53 -13.24
N MET A 307 -21.49 -6.39 -12.96
CA MET A 307 -22.34 -5.69 -13.94
C MET A 307 -21.57 -5.29 -15.20
N ALA A 308 -20.39 -4.68 -15.07
CA ALA A 308 -19.57 -4.30 -16.22
C ALA A 308 -19.10 -5.52 -17.03
N THR A 309 -18.73 -6.61 -16.36
CA THR A 309 -18.29 -7.86 -17.01
C THR A 309 -19.46 -8.52 -17.73
N SER A 310 -20.63 -8.58 -17.11
CA SER A 310 -21.86 -9.12 -17.73
C SER A 310 -22.29 -8.33 -18.96
N VAL A 311 -22.21 -7.00 -18.93
CA VAL A 311 -22.43 -6.15 -20.13
C VAL A 311 -21.39 -6.48 -21.21
N GLY A 312 -20.12 -6.70 -20.82
CA GLY A 312 -19.07 -7.12 -21.74
C GLY A 312 -19.36 -8.47 -22.42
N ILE A 313 -19.83 -9.46 -21.65
CA ILE A 313 -20.24 -10.77 -22.15
C ILE A 313 -21.43 -10.63 -23.10
N ALA A 314 -22.47 -9.89 -22.70
CA ALA A 314 -23.66 -9.66 -23.52
C ALA A 314 -23.32 -8.98 -24.86
N LEU A 315 -22.46 -7.96 -24.86
CA LEU A 315 -21.98 -7.31 -26.09
C LEU A 315 -21.19 -8.28 -26.98
N THR A 316 -20.35 -9.13 -26.38
CA THR A 316 -19.56 -10.11 -27.12
C THR A 316 -20.46 -11.15 -27.80
N ILE A 317 -21.43 -11.70 -27.06
CA ILE A 317 -22.46 -12.61 -27.60
C ILE A 317 -23.28 -11.92 -28.68
N GLY A 318 -23.71 -10.67 -28.45
CA GLY A 318 -24.45 -9.88 -29.42
C GLY A 318 -23.67 -9.62 -30.72
N GLY A 319 -22.35 -9.44 -30.64
CA GLY A 319 -21.49 -9.32 -31.81
C GLY A 319 -21.45 -10.60 -32.64
N PHE A 320 -21.34 -11.77 -31.98
CA PHE A 320 -21.45 -13.06 -32.67
C PHE A 320 -22.84 -13.27 -33.28
N LEU A 321 -23.91 -12.92 -32.57
CA LEU A 321 -25.25 -13.00 -33.11
C LEU A 321 -25.42 -12.08 -34.34
N CYS A 322 -24.89 -10.85 -34.29
CA CYS A 322 -24.95 -9.90 -35.39
C CYS A 322 -24.28 -10.44 -36.66
N VAL A 323 -23.08 -11.03 -36.55
CA VAL A 323 -22.39 -11.59 -37.72
C VAL A 323 -23.12 -12.81 -38.28
N LEU A 324 -23.67 -13.66 -37.42
CA LEU A 324 -24.44 -14.84 -37.85
C LEU A 324 -25.74 -14.42 -38.55
N LEU A 325 -26.49 -13.46 -38.00
CA LEU A 325 -27.69 -12.92 -38.65
C LEU A 325 -27.35 -12.31 -40.02
N LYS A 326 -26.25 -11.57 -40.12
CA LYS A 326 -25.79 -11.02 -41.41
C LYS A 326 -25.32 -12.10 -42.39
N ALA A 327 -24.80 -13.22 -41.90
CA ALA A 327 -24.36 -14.32 -42.77
C ALA A 327 -25.53 -15.16 -43.30
N PHE A 328 -26.57 -15.39 -42.49
CA PHE A 328 -27.65 -16.33 -42.81
C PHE A 328 -28.98 -15.69 -43.24
N VAL A 329 -29.23 -14.41 -42.94
CA VAL A 329 -30.51 -13.74 -43.23
C VAL A 329 -30.38 -12.72 -44.37
N PRO A 330 -31.26 -12.75 -45.39
CA PRO A 330 -32.37 -13.70 -45.60
C PRO A 330 -31.93 -15.11 -46.06
N PHE A 331 -30.79 -15.24 -46.74
CA PHE A 331 -30.19 -16.51 -47.13
C PHE A 331 -28.66 -16.36 -47.28
N MET A 332 -27.92 -17.48 -47.30
CA MET A 332 -26.46 -17.44 -47.43
C MET A 332 -26.02 -16.79 -48.75
N GLY A 333 -25.05 -15.87 -48.68
CA GLY A 333 -24.54 -15.12 -49.84
C GLY A 333 -25.34 -13.88 -50.22
N ALA A 334 -26.45 -13.57 -49.52
CA ALA A 334 -27.24 -12.36 -49.78
C ALA A 334 -26.50 -11.05 -49.40
N ASN A 335 -25.62 -11.12 -48.40
CA ASN A 335 -24.87 -10.00 -47.88
C ASN A 335 -23.39 -10.07 -48.28
N SER A 336 -22.77 -8.92 -48.53
CA SER A 336 -21.33 -8.84 -48.82
C SER A 336 -20.47 -9.23 -47.62
N ARG A 337 -19.30 -9.84 -47.87
CA ARG A 337 -18.29 -10.22 -46.85
C ARG A 337 -17.86 -9.07 -45.93
N TRP A 338 -17.91 -7.83 -46.45
CA TRP A 338 -17.55 -6.63 -45.68
C TRP A 338 -18.52 -6.35 -44.52
N ASN A 339 -19.70 -6.97 -44.50
CA ASN A 339 -20.61 -6.89 -43.35
C ASN A 339 -20.05 -7.56 -42.09
N ALA A 340 -19.00 -8.38 -42.19
CA ALA A 340 -18.27 -8.93 -41.04
C ALA A 340 -17.55 -7.87 -40.19
N PHE A 341 -17.44 -6.62 -40.68
CA PHE A 341 -16.98 -5.47 -39.88
C PHE A 341 -18.06 -4.88 -38.97
N ALA A 342 -19.35 -5.09 -39.25
CA ALA A 342 -20.45 -4.58 -38.42
C ALA A 342 -20.37 -4.95 -36.92
N PRO A 343 -20.03 -6.20 -36.51
CA PRO A 343 -19.89 -6.57 -35.11
C PRO A 343 -18.61 -6.06 -34.43
N TRP A 344 -17.64 -5.51 -35.18
CA TRP A 344 -16.34 -5.09 -34.65
C TRP A 344 -16.42 -4.20 -33.40
N PRO A 345 -17.23 -3.11 -33.36
CA PRO A 345 -17.35 -2.29 -32.15
C PRO A 345 -17.92 -3.07 -30.95
N MET A 346 -18.84 -4.02 -31.18
CA MET A 346 -19.41 -4.84 -30.10
C MET A 346 -18.36 -5.78 -29.51
N TRP A 347 -17.56 -6.44 -30.34
CA TRP A 347 -16.46 -7.29 -29.87
C TRP A 347 -15.35 -6.47 -29.19
N PHE A 348 -14.99 -5.32 -29.76
CA PHE A 348 -13.98 -4.44 -29.19
C PHE A 348 -14.38 -3.99 -27.78
N VAL A 349 -15.57 -3.41 -27.62
CA VAL A 349 -16.06 -2.94 -26.33
C VAL A 349 -16.30 -4.12 -25.39
N GLY A 350 -16.95 -5.19 -25.86
CA GLY A 350 -17.26 -6.38 -25.07
C GLY A 350 -16.02 -7.01 -24.42
N MET A 351 -14.99 -7.27 -25.21
CA MET A 351 -13.75 -7.84 -24.71
C MET A 351 -12.91 -6.87 -23.88
N SER A 352 -12.96 -5.57 -24.18
CA SER A 352 -12.31 -4.55 -23.33
C SER A 352 -12.91 -4.54 -21.92
N LEU A 353 -14.23 -4.66 -21.82
CA LEU A 353 -14.94 -4.75 -20.54
C LEU A 353 -14.59 -6.05 -19.79
N ILE A 354 -14.56 -7.20 -20.49
CA ILE A 354 -14.19 -8.50 -19.89
C ILE A 354 -12.75 -8.48 -19.37
N PHE A 355 -11.78 -8.00 -20.15
CA PHE A 355 -10.38 -7.92 -19.70
C PHE A 355 -10.17 -6.96 -18.55
N SER A 356 -10.92 -5.85 -18.50
CA SER A 356 -10.94 -4.98 -17.33
C SER A 356 -11.53 -5.70 -16.11
N GLY A 357 -12.63 -6.42 -16.31
CA GLY A 357 -13.34 -7.24 -15.32
C GLY A 357 -12.44 -8.27 -14.65
N LEU A 358 -11.75 -9.08 -15.45
CA LEU A 358 -10.81 -10.11 -14.98
C LEU A 358 -9.66 -9.55 -14.13
N ARG A 359 -9.33 -8.25 -14.30
CA ARG A 359 -8.30 -7.56 -13.51
C ARG A 359 -8.84 -6.97 -12.20
N GLY A 360 -10.11 -7.21 -11.89
CA GLY A 360 -10.75 -6.68 -10.68
C GLY A 360 -10.94 -5.17 -10.72
N SER A 361 -11.04 -4.58 -11.92
CA SER A 361 -11.22 -3.14 -12.07
C SER A 361 -12.34 -2.81 -13.04
N CYS A 362 -13.28 -1.94 -12.62
CA CYS A 362 -14.35 -1.47 -13.49
C CYS A 362 -13.81 -0.53 -14.58
N PHE A 363 -14.07 -0.84 -15.85
CA PHE A 363 -13.60 -0.08 -17.00
C PHE A 363 -14.04 1.38 -16.98
N PHE A 364 -15.32 1.65 -16.69
CA PHE A 364 -15.86 3.01 -16.68
C PHE A 364 -15.26 3.89 -15.57
N LEU A 365 -15.03 3.32 -14.38
CA LEU A 365 -14.40 4.06 -13.28
C LEU A 365 -12.95 4.38 -13.60
N LEU A 366 -12.23 3.43 -14.19
CA LEU A 366 -10.86 3.64 -14.64
C LEU A 366 -10.78 4.72 -15.73
N LEU A 367 -11.68 4.70 -16.73
CA LEU A 367 -11.71 5.68 -17.82
C LEU A 367 -11.85 7.12 -17.29
N PHE A 368 -12.67 7.33 -16.26
CA PHE A 368 -12.87 8.65 -15.66
C PHE A 368 -11.92 8.97 -14.51
N THR A 369 -10.94 8.11 -14.21
CA THR A 369 -10.04 8.27 -13.04
C THR A 369 -10.84 8.45 -11.73
N ARG A 370 -11.93 7.71 -11.59
CA ARG A 370 -12.80 7.78 -10.42
C ARG A 370 -12.65 6.51 -9.59
N ARG A 371 -12.80 6.67 -8.28
CA ARG A 371 -12.87 5.56 -7.32
C ARG A 371 -14.08 5.73 -6.41
N GLN A 372 -14.47 4.63 -5.79
CA GLN A 372 -15.40 4.66 -4.66
C GLN A 372 -14.71 5.19 -3.39
N PRO A 373 -15.47 5.76 -2.44
CA PRO A 373 -14.94 6.16 -1.14
C PRO A 373 -14.45 4.93 -0.38
N LEU A 374 -13.31 5.08 0.31
CA LEU A 374 -12.77 4.05 1.20
C LEU A 374 -13.69 3.87 2.42
N PRO A 375 -13.67 2.72 3.11
CA PRO A 375 -14.53 2.49 4.26
C PRO A 375 -14.50 3.62 5.30
N TRP A 376 -13.30 4.14 5.59
CA TRP A 376 -13.12 5.24 6.53
C TRP A 376 -13.58 6.61 6.01
N GLU A 377 -13.57 6.84 4.70
CA GLU A 377 -14.08 8.09 4.11
C GLU A 377 -15.61 8.17 4.12
N ARG A 378 -16.30 7.04 4.32
CA ARG A 378 -17.77 7.01 4.39
C ARG A 378 -18.32 7.52 5.72
N PHE A 379 -17.56 7.39 6.81
CA PHE A 379 -18.02 7.78 8.14
C PHE A 379 -18.26 9.29 8.23
N ASP A 380 -17.35 10.11 7.70
CA ASP A 380 -17.47 11.58 7.67
C ASP A 380 -18.73 12.05 6.93
N ASP A 381 -19.11 11.33 5.86
CA ASP A 381 -20.24 11.71 5.02
C ASP A 381 -21.60 11.24 5.59
N SER A 382 -21.63 10.16 6.38
CA SER A 382 -22.88 9.62 6.95
C SER A 382 -23.62 10.61 7.88
N ALA A 383 -22.87 11.42 8.61
CA ALA A 383 -23.42 12.51 9.43
C ALA A 383 -24.01 13.66 8.56
N SER A 384 -23.45 13.90 7.38
CA SER A 384 -23.88 15.00 6.49
C SER A 384 -25.05 14.64 5.56
N LEU A 385 -25.20 13.36 5.17
CA LEU A 385 -26.20 12.93 4.19
C LEU A 385 -27.59 12.63 4.78
N LEU A 386 -27.70 12.44 6.09
CA LEU A 386 -29.00 12.25 6.76
C LEU A 386 -29.87 13.51 6.72
N SER A 387 -29.29 14.69 6.49
CA SER A 387 -29.97 15.97 6.61
C SER A 387 -30.77 16.42 5.37
N GLN A 388 -30.46 15.96 4.14
CA GLN A 388 -30.87 16.77 2.97
C GLN A 388 -31.24 16.04 1.66
N ARG A 389 -31.98 14.91 1.69
CA ARG A 389 -32.52 14.31 0.45
C ARG A 389 -34.00 13.91 0.52
N SER A 390 -34.76 14.35 -0.50
CA SER A 390 -36.15 13.98 -0.80
C SER A 390 -36.29 12.46 -1.06
N GLY A 391 -37.46 11.88 -0.73
CA GLY A 391 -37.74 10.44 -0.77
C GLY A 391 -37.50 9.76 -2.12
N LEU A 392 -37.70 10.46 -3.24
CA LEU A 392 -37.49 9.92 -4.58
C LEU A 392 -36.00 9.88 -4.95
N MET A 393 -35.23 10.88 -4.50
CA MET A 393 -33.77 10.87 -4.61
C MET A 393 -33.14 9.85 -3.65
N LYS A 394 -33.79 9.51 -2.53
CA LYS A 394 -33.38 8.36 -1.68
C LYS A 394 -33.56 7.02 -2.40
N PHE A 395 -34.61 6.84 -3.20
CA PHE A 395 -34.82 5.62 -3.98
C PHE A 395 -33.81 5.50 -5.15
N VAL A 396 -33.61 6.57 -5.92
CA VAL A 396 -32.60 6.58 -7.02
C VAL A 396 -31.17 6.52 -6.48
N SER A 397 -30.90 7.11 -5.32
CA SER A 397 -29.59 7.00 -4.64
C SER A 397 -29.33 5.62 -4.06
N ARG A 398 -30.35 4.78 -3.84
CA ARG A 398 -30.17 3.36 -3.48
C ARG A 398 -29.73 2.52 -4.68
N MET A 399 -29.98 2.96 -5.91
CA MET A 399 -29.29 2.42 -7.07
C MET A 399 -27.83 2.93 -7.06
N MET A 400 -26.90 2.08 -6.58
CA MET A 400 -25.49 2.35 -6.30
C MET A 400 -24.64 2.93 -7.45
N ILE A 401 -25.22 3.17 -8.63
CA ILE A 401 -24.54 3.75 -9.81
C ILE A 401 -24.15 5.23 -9.59
N PHE A 402 -24.81 5.91 -8.64
CA PHE A 402 -24.62 7.33 -8.31
C PHE A 402 -23.93 7.59 -6.97
N ASP A 403 -23.22 6.62 -6.40
CA ASP A 403 -22.36 6.89 -5.24
C ASP A 403 -21.31 7.96 -5.60
N ARG A 404 -20.90 8.77 -4.63
CA ARG A 404 -20.04 9.96 -4.82
C ARG A 404 -18.66 9.52 -5.31
N LYS A 405 -18.48 9.47 -6.63
CA LYS A 405 -17.23 9.10 -7.29
C LYS A 405 -16.13 10.12 -6.98
N ILE A 406 -15.15 9.75 -6.17
CA ILE A 406 -14.01 10.61 -5.83
C ILE A 406 -12.93 10.47 -6.92
N ARG A 407 -12.27 11.57 -7.28
CA ARG A 407 -11.16 11.53 -8.23
C ARG A 407 -9.90 11.05 -7.53
N VAL A 408 -9.18 10.11 -8.13
CA VAL A 408 -7.89 9.63 -7.61
C VAL A 408 -6.88 10.79 -7.64
N LYS A 409 -6.42 11.25 -6.47
CA LYS A 409 -5.49 12.38 -6.38
C LYS A 409 -4.07 11.95 -6.77
N ASP A 410 -3.66 10.75 -6.37
CA ASP A 410 -2.32 10.24 -6.69
C ASP A 410 -2.07 10.09 -8.20
N VAL A 411 -0.96 10.68 -8.66
CA VAL A 411 -0.58 10.69 -10.09
C VAL A 411 -0.02 9.33 -10.52
N HIS A 412 0.68 8.62 -9.64
CA HIS A 412 1.33 7.35 -9.96
C HIS A 412 0.32 6.23 -10.07
N LEU A 413 -0.63 6.16 -9.13
CA LEU A 413 -1.76 5.25 -9.19
C LEU A 413 -2.60 5.51 -10.44
N ARG A 414 -2.84 6.78 -10.78
CA ARG A 414 -3.56 7.16 -11.99
C ARG A 414 -2.86 6.69 -13.27
N ARG A 415 -1.53 6.82 -13.37
CA ARG A 415 -0.76 6.30 -14.51
C ARG A 415 -0.88 4.78 -14.62
N LEU A 416 -0.84 4.08 -13.48
CA LEU A 416 -1.03 2.63 -13.45
C LEU A 416 -2.43 2.22 -13.95
N GLN A 417 -3.47 2.93 -13.49
CA GLN A 417 -4.85 2.72 -13.91
C GLN A 417 -5.05 2.93 -15.42
N HIS A 418 -4.50 4.02 -15.99
CA HIS A 418 -4.56 4.26 -17.43
C HIS A 418 -3.83 3.18 -18.23
N LYS A 419 -2.68 2.69 -17.75
CA LYS A 419 -1.99 1.55 -18.38
C LYS A 419 -2.88 0.30 -18.41
N ILE A 420 -3.61 0.03 -17.33
CA ILE A 420 -4.51 -1.13 -17.25
C ILE A 420 -5.65 -1.00 -18.27
N VAL A 421 -6.26 0.19 -18.41
CA VAL A 421 -7.32 0.45 -19.40
C VAL A 421 -6.80 0.29 -20.81
N LEU A 422 -5.66 0.90 -21.12
CA LEU A 422 -5.07 0.86 -22.46
C LEU A 422 -4.76 -0.60 -22.86
N GLN A 423 -4.21 -1.40 -21.96
CA GLN A 423 -3.97 -2.82 -22.20
C GLN A 423 -5.26 -3.60 -22.45
N ALA A 424 -6.34 -3.30 -21.72
CA ALA A 424 -7.64 -3.93 -21.95
C ALA A 424 -8.24 -3.55 -23.32
N MET A 425 -8.13 -2.28 -23.72
CA MET A 425 -8.56 -1.80 -25.03
C MET A 425 -7.75 -2.45 -26.16
N VAL A 426 -6.42 -2.51 -26.04
CA VAL A 426 -5.57 -3.17 -27.02
C VAL A 426 -5.94 -4.66 -27.14
N GLY A 427 -6.15 -5.35 -26.01
CA GLY A 427 -6.62 -6.74 -26.02
C GLY A 427 -7.96 -6.90 -26.72
N GLY A 428 -8.92 -6.01 -26.45
CA GLY A 428 -10.23 -6.00 -27.12
C GLY A 428 -10.12 -5.74 -28.63
N ALA A 429 -9.22 -4.83 -29.04
CA ALA A 429 -9.01 -4.52 -30.46
C ALA A 429 -8.39 -5.69 -31.21
N VAL A 430 -7.39 -6.35 -30.62
CA VAL A 430 -6.78 -7.56 -31.19
C VAL A 430 -7.83 -8.65 -31.35
N PHE A 431 -8.64 -8.92 -30.32
CA PHE A 431 -9.72 -9.90 -30.41
C PHE A 431 -10.74 -9.57 -31.50
N ALA A 432 -11.18 -8.31 -31.58
CA ALA A 432 -12.16 -7.87 -32.57
C ALA A 432 -11.61 -8.01 -34.00
N CYS A 433 -10.35 -7.61 -34.22
CA CYS A 433 -9.69 -7.77 -35.52
C CYS A 433 -9.53 -9.24 -35.91
N LEU A 434 -9.07 -10.11 -35.00
CA LEU A 434 -8.95 -11.55 -35.25
C LEU A 434 -10.31 -12.18 -35.56
N SER A 435 -11.34 -11.84 -34.78
CA SER A 435 -12.70 -12.34 -35.01
C SER A 435 -13.23 -11.89 -36.38
N THR A 436 -13.08 -10.61 -36.73
CA THR A 436 -13.48 -10.11 -38.05
C THR A 436 -12.71 -10.81 -39.19
N LEU A 437 -11.40 -11.00 -39.06
CA LEU A 437 -10.60 -11.71 -40.06
C LEU A 437 -11.10 -13.15 -40.25
N ILE A 438 -11.34 -13.89 -39.16
CA ILE A 438 -11.88 -15.25 -39.22
C ILE A 438 -13.18 -15.26 -40.00
N PHE A 439 -14.13 -14.39 -39.65
CA PHE A 439 -15.43 -14.37 -40.32
C PHE A 439 -15.36 -13.92 -41.77
N ILE A 440 -14.48 -12.98 -42.15
CA ILE A 440 -14.32 -12.53 -43.55
C ILE A 440 -13.88 -13.66 -44.47
N PHE A 441 -13.01 -14.56 -44.00
CA PHE A 441 -12.46 -15.66 -44.80
C PHE A 441 -13.35 -16.92 -44.80
N LEU A 442 -14.47 -16.92 -44.09
CA LEU A 442 -15.39 -18.06 -44.13
C LEU A 442 -16.05 -18.18 -45.52
N PRO A 443 -16.23 -19.41 -46.02
CA PRO A 443 -16.82 -19.66 -47.34
C PRO A 443 -18.29 -19.22 -47.42
N ILE A 444 -18.93 -18.94 -46.29
CA ILE A 444 -20.33 -18.47 -46.21
C ILE A 444 -20.61 -17.19 -46.99
N TRP A 445 -19.59 -16.38 -47.28
CA TRP A 445 -19.70 -15.14 -48.04
C TRP A 445 -19.39 -15.29 -49.53
N SER A 446 -19.13 -16.51 -50.02
CA SER A 446 -19.04 -16.75 -51.46
C SER A 446 -20.39 -16.45 -52.09
N GLN A 447 -20.40 -15.59 -53.12
CA GLN A 447 -21.63 -15.29 -53.85
C GLN A 447 -22.19 -16.61 -54.41
N THR A 448 -23.41 -16.96 -53.99
CA THR A 448 -24.24 -17.87 -54.77
C THR A 448 -24.51 -17.12 -56.08
N VAL A 449 -23.79 -17.51 -57.14
CA VAL A 449 -24.06 -17.03 -58.49
C VAL A 449 -25.48 -17.51 -58.83
N VAL A 450 -26.48 -16.70 -58.51
CA VAL A 450 -27.81 -16.87 -59.04
C VAL A 450 -27.70 -16.43 -60.49
N HIS A 451 -27.53 -17.39 -61.39
CA HIS A 451 -27.90 -17.19 -62.79
C HIS A 451 -29.35 -16.69 -62.78
N ARG A 452 -29.56 -15.42 -63.10
CA ARG A 452 -30.87 -14.93 -63.51
C ARG A 452 -31.19 -15.64 -64.82
N MET A 453 -32.10 -16.61 -64.77
CA MET A 453 -32.93 -16.97 -65.92
C MET A 453 -34.10 -16.02 -66.00
#